data_AF-W2P9I5-F1
#
_entry.id   AF-W2P9I5-F1
#
_cell.length_a   1.000
_cell.length_b   1.000
_cell.length_c   1.000
_cell.angle_alpha   90.00
_cell.angle_beta   90.00
_cell.angle_gamma   90.00
#
_symmetry.space_group_name_H-M   'P 1'
#
loop_
_entity.id
_entity.type
_entity.pdbx_description
1 polymer ?
#
loop_
_entity_poly.entity_id
_entity_poly.type
_entity_poly.pdbx_seq_one_letter_code
_entity_poly.pdbx_strand_id
1 'polypeptide(L)'
;MAPTLIAAYILWMNAVDRVDQLRSTNPTRRREKRLGVSMFTWMMDVAILNAYTLIKTTRPSAVEVLSTRKFKPRIAYILTSNEKQNKRRREVEAKSSHRDT
;
A
#
# COMPACT_ATOMS: atom_id res chain seq x y z
N MET A 1 -6.35 12.59 39.01
CA MET A 1 -6.62 11.34 38.27
C MET A 1 -7.80 11.59 37.34
N ALA A 2 -7.67 11.29 36.05
CA ALA A 2 -8.83 11.35 35.15
C ALA A 2 -9.73 10.13 35.39
N PRO A 3 -11.07 10.29 35.38
CA PRO A 3 -12.01 9.17 35.42
C PRO A 3 -11.69 8.12 34.34
N THR A 4 -11.85 6.84 34.68
CA THR A 4 -11.58 5.71 33.78
C THR A 4 -12.29 5.83 32.43
N LEU A 5 -13.52 6.35 32.44
CA LEU A 5 -14.31 6.64 31.23
C LEU A 5 -13.63 7.67 30.31
N ILE A 6 -13.07 8.73 30.90
CA ILE A 6 -12.36 9.78 30.16
C ILE A 6 -11.05 9.22 29.59
N ALA A 7 -10.33 8.41 30.36
CA ALA A 7 -9.10 7.77 29.90
C ALA A 7 -9.36 6.78 28.74
N ALA A 8 -10.42 5.97 28.84
CA ALA A 8 -10.83 5.06 27.78
C ALA A 8 -11.24 5.84 26.52
N TYR A 9 -12.04 6.90 26.67
CA TYR A 9 -12.43 7.74 25.55
C TYR A 9 -11.21 8.32 24.80
N ILE A 10 -10.26 8.92 25.53
CA ILE A 10 -9.04 9.49 24.93
C ILE A 10 -8.19 8.44 24.21
N LEU A 11 -8.14 7.21 24.73
CA LEU A 11 -7.40 6.11 24.12
C LEU A 11 -7.95 5.73 22.75
N TRP A 12 -9.28 5.69 22.60
CA TRP A 12 -9.95 5.24 21.38
C TRP A 12 -10.26 6.38 20.40
N MET A 13 -10.48 7.61 20.88
CA MET A 13 -10.87 8.77 20.05
C MET A 13 -9.89 9.02 18.90
N ASN A 14 -8.59 8.81 19.15
CA ASN A 14 -7.54 9.09 18.18
C ASN A 14 -7.32 7.97 17.14
N ALA A 15 -8.13 6.91 17.13
CA ALA A 15 -7.91 5.77 16.24
C ALA A 15 -8.03 6.16 14.76
N VAL A 16 -9.05 6.94 14.40
CA VAL A 16 -9.28 7.39 13.02
C VAL A 16 -8.17 8.34 12.56
N ASP A 17 -7.77 9.28 13.41
CA ASP A 17 -6.70 10.24 13.11
C ASP A 17 -5.35 9.53 12.92
N ARG A 18 -5.06 8.48 13.70
CA ARG A 18 -3.85 7.66 13.51
C ARG A 18 -3.84 6.97 12.15
N VAL A 19 -4.98 6.46 11.69
CA VAL A 19 -5.10 5.85 10.35
C VAL A 19 -4.89 6.91 9.26
N ASP A 20 -5.47 8.10 9.43
CA ASP A 20 -5.29 9.19 8.48
C ASP A 20 -3.85 9.71 8.44
N GLN A 21 -3.19 9.81 9.59
CA GLN A 21 -1.78 10.15 9.70
C GLN A 21 -0.90 9.10 9.02
N LEU A 22 -1.13 7.81 9.28
CA LEU A 22 -0.40 6.73 8.61
C LEU A 22 -0.57 6.79 7.08
N ARG A 23 -1.80 7.05 6.61
CA ARG A 23 -2.11 7.20 5.19
C ARG A 23 -1.41 8.41 4.56
N SER A 24 -1.40 9.55 5.24
CA SER A 24 -0.82 10.80 4.73
C SER A 24 0.71 10.79 4.66
N THR A 25 1.39 9.93 5.43
CA THR A 25 2.86 9.78 5.39
C THR A 25 3.38 9.11 4.11
N ASN A 26 2.58 8.29 3.43
CA ASN A 26 2.97 7.62 2.19
C ASN A 26 1.76 7.44 1.26
N PRO A 27 1.20 8.52 0.70
CA PRO A 27 -0.01 8.47 -0.11
C PRO A 27 0.27 7.89 -1.51
N THR A 28 -0.64 7.05 -2.03
CA THR A 28 -0.64 6.68 -3.47
C THR A 28 -1.23 7.80 -4.32
N ARG A 29 -1.99 8.70 -3.69
CA ARG A 29 -2.70 9.79 -4.34
C ARG A 29 -1.74 10.68 -5.14
N ARG A 30 -2.11 10.94 -6.39
CA ARG A 30 -1.55 11.98 -7.25
C ARG A 30 -2.53 13.14 -7.38
N ARG A 31 -2.09 14.27 -7.93
CA ARG A 31 -2.96 15.43 -8.19
C ARG A 31 -3.88 15.08 -9.37
N GLU A 32 -5.07 14.59 -9.05
CA GLU A 32 -6.06 14.13 -10.02
C GLU A 32 -7.25 15.10 -10.10
N LYS A 33 -7.77 15.34 -11.31
CA LYS A 33 -8.98 16.18 -11.53
C LYS A 33 -10.28 15.42 -11.28
N ARG A 34 -10.25 14.08 -11.39
CA ARG A 34 -11.45 13.23 -11.28
C ARG A 34 -11.58 12.68 -9.86
N LEU A 35 -12.75 12.90 -9.24
CA LEU A 35 -13.06 12.41 -7.90
C LEU A 35 -12.91 10.88 -7.81
N GLY A 36 -13.37 10.14 -8.82
CA GLY A 36 -13.30 8.67 -8.82
C GLY A 36 -11.88 8.12 -8.65
N VAL A 37 -10.88 8.75 -9.28
CA VAL A 37 -9.47 8.34 -9.14
C VAL A 37 -8.95 8.69 -7.75
N SER A 38 -9.38 9.82 -7.18
CA SER A 38 -9.05 10.18 -5.79
C SER A 38 -9.65 9.19 -4.78
N MET A 39 -10.91 8.77 -4.96
CA MET A 39 -11.54 7.75 -4.12
C MET A 39 -10.88 6.38 -4.28
N PHE A 40 -10.56 5.99 -5.52
CA PHE A 40 -9.87 4.73 -5.80
C PHE A 40 -8.49 4.67 -5.12
N THR A 41 -7.67 5.71 -5.29
CA THR A 41 -6.33 5.76 -4.66
C THR A 41 -6.42 5.82 -3.14
N TRP A 42 -7.45 6.48 -2.60
CA TRP A 42 -7.75 6.47 -1.17
C TRP A 42 -8.10 5.07 -0.66
N MET A 43 -9.03 4.37 -1.33
CA MET A 43 -9.42 3.00 -0.97
C MET A 43 -8.23 2.04 -1.07
N MET A 44 -7.38 2.21 -2.08
CA MET A 44 -6.17 1.40 -2.25
C MET A 44 -5.19 1.59 -1.07
N ASP A 45 -4.99 2.83 -0.62
CA ASP A 45 -4.13 3.10 0.54
C ASP A 45 -4.68 2.44 1.82
N VAL A 46 -5.99 2.50 2.03
CA VAL A 46 -6.66 1.85 3.18
C VAL A 46 -6.55 0.32 3.08
N ALA A 47 -6.76 -0.26 1.90
CA ALA A 47 -6.64 -1.71 1.68
C ALA A 47 -5.22 -2.22 1.99
N ILE A 48 -4.19 -1.47 1.61
CA ILE A 48 -2.78 -1.81 1.90
C ILE A 48 -2.51 -1.76 3.41
N LEU A 49 -3.02 -0.75 4.13
CA LEU A 49 -2.88 -0.65 5.59
C LEU A 49 -3.61 -1.80 6.32
N ASN A 50 -4.80 -2.17 5.84
CA ASN A 50 -5.54 -3.31 6.37
C ASN A 50 -4.81 -4.63 6.12
N ALA A 51 -4.27 -4.84 4.91
CA ALA A 51 -3.46 -6.01 4.59
C ALA A 51 -2.19 -6.10 5.44
N TYR A 52 -1.52 -4.97 5.71
CA TYR A 52 -0.38 -4.92 6.61
C TYR A 52 -0.77 -5.37 8.03
N THR A 53 -1.88 -4.82 8.55
CA THR A 53 -2.41 -5.17 9.86
C THR A 53 -2.79 -6.65 9.94
N LEU A 54 -3.40 -7.20 8.88
CA LEU A 54 -3.77 -8.60 8.79
C LEU A 54 -2.55 -9.53 8.82
N ILE A 55 -1.49 -9.21 8.08
CA ILE A 55 -0.26 -10.03 8.10
C ILE A 55 0.44 -9.92 9.45
N LYS A 56 0.46 -8.72 10.05
CA LYS A 56 1.04 -8.50 11.38
C LYS A 56 0.31 -9.30 12.46
N THR A 57 -1.01 -9.44 12.36
CA THR A 57 -1.83 -10.20 13.32
C THR A 57 -1.76 -11.71 13.10
N THR A 58 -1.74 -12.16 11.84
CA THR A 58 -1.73 -13.60 11.52
C THR A 58 -0.35 -14.24 11.50
N ARG A 59 0.71 -13.48 11.18
CA ARG A 59 2.09 -13.96 11.03
C ARG A 59 3.09 -12.94 11.58
N PRO A 60 3.16 -12.76 12.91
CA PRO A 60 4.00 -11.74 13.53
C PRO A 60 5.49 -11.87 13.15
N SER A 61 6.01 -13.11 13.10
CA SER A 61 7.41 -13.40 12.72
C SER A 61 7.76 -13.01 11.28
N ALA A 62 6.77 -12.90 10.38
CA ALA A 62 7.00 -12.47 9.00
C ALA A 62 7.12 -10.94 8.86
N VAL A 63 6.72 -10.18 9.89
CA VAL A 63 6.59 -8.71 9.85
C VAL A 63 7.63 -7.99 10.71
N GLU A 64 8.38 -8.68 11.57
CA GLU A 64 9.45 -8.06 12.39
C GLU A 64 10.46 -7.26 11.57
N VAL A 65 10.65 -7.61 10.29
CA VAL A 65 11.59 -6.96 9.38
C VAL A 65 10.93 -5.90 8.47
N LEU A 66 9.60 -5.89 8.35
CA LEU A 66 8.89 -5.02 7.40
C LEU A 66 8.19 -3.85 8.10
N SER A 67 8.78 -2.66 7.95
CA SER A 67 8.08 -1.41 8.25
C SER A 67 6.93 -1.17 7.27
N THR A 68 5.88 -0.48 7.74
CA THR A 68 4.72 -0.08 6.92
C THR A 68 5.13 0.60 5.61
N ARG A 69 6.23 1.38 5.63
CA ARG A 69 6.79 2.04 4.45
C ARG A 69 7.35 1.06 3.41
N LYS A 70 7.98 -0.04 3.84
CA LYS A 70 8.54 -1.06 2.93
C LYS A 70 7.49 -2.02 2.38
N PHE A 71 6.38 -2.18 3.09
CA PHE A 71 5.29 -3.07 2.71
C PHE A 71 4.64 -2.67 1.38
N LYS A 72 4.36 -1.37 1.21
CA LYS A 72 3.70 -0.86 0.01
C LYS A 72 4.52 -1.04 -1.29
N PRO A 73 5.82 -0.66 -1.34
CA PRO A 73 6.68 -1.00 -2.48
C PRO A 73 6.81 -2.50 -2.73
N ARG A 74 6.80 -3.33 -1.68
CA ARG A 74 6.87 -4.79 -1.82
C ARG A 74 5.63 -5.35 -2.51
N ILE A 75 4.43 -4.90 -2.13
CA ILE A 75 3.19 -5.27 -2.83
C ILE A 75 3.24 -4.81 -4.28
N ALA A 76 3.61 -3.55 -4.53
CA ALA A 76 3.72 -3.03 -5.88
C ALA A 76 4.70 -3.84 -6.74
N TYR A 77 5.82 -4.28 -6.17
CA TYR A 77 6.77 -5.17 -6.85
C TYR A 77 6.15 -6.53 -7.18
N ILE A 78 5.51 -7.19 -6.22
CA ILE A 78 4.87 -8.50 -6.41
C ILE A 78 3.77 -8.43 -7.47
N LEU A 79 2.93 -7.39 -7.43
CA LEU A 79 1.85 -7.21 -8.41
C LEU A 79 2.37 -6.90 -9.82
N THR A 80 3.55 -6.27 -9.93
CA THR A 80 4.11 -5.84 -11.23
C THR A 80 5.20 -6.76 -11.77
N SER A 81 5.65 -7.76 -11.02
CA SER A 81 6.78 -8.61 -11.44
C SER A 81 6.44 -9.39 -12.70
N ASN A 82 5.24 -9.95 -12.78
CA ASN A 82 4.80 -10.75 -13.93
C ASN A 82 4.68 -9.88 -15.19
N GLU A 83 4.05 -8.72 -15.07
CA GLU A 83 3.93 -7.78 -16.20
C GLU A 83 5.29 -7.25 -16.67
N LYS A 84 6.23 -7.00 -15.73
CA LYS A 84 7.60 -6.63 -16.10
C LYS A 84 8.33 -7.73 -16.87
N GLN A 85 8.12 -8.99 -16.50
CA GLN A 85 8.69 -10.13 -17.22
C GLN A 85 8.06 -10.28 -18.61
N ASN A 86 6.73 -10.17 -18.72
CA ASN A 86 6.01 -10.23 -19.98
C ASN A 86 6.44 -9.10 -20.93
N LYS A 87 6.57 -7.88 -20.41
CA LYS A 87 7.06 -6.74 -21.21
C LYS A 87 8.46 -6.98 -21.76
N ARG A 88 9.38 -7.50 -20.94
CA ARG A 88 10.74 -7.84 -21.39
C ARG A 88 10.75 -8.89 -22.49
N ARG A 89 9.89 -9.91 -22.40
CA ARG A 89 9.77 -10.94 -23.46
C ARG A 89 9.34 -10.32 -24.79
N ARG A 90 8.29 -9.49 -24.77
CA ARG A 90 7.80 -8.77 -25.97
C ARG A 90 8.87 -7.86 -26.59
N GLU A 91 9.68 -7.20 -25.77
CA GLU A 91 10.78 -6.34 -26.24
C GLU A 91 11.91 -7.15 -26.89
N VAL A 92 12.17 -8.37 -26.44
CA VAL A 92 13.16 -9.27 -27.07
C VAL A 92 12.65 -9.79 -28.41
N GLU A 93 11.39 -10.23 -28.47
CA GLU A 93 10.72 -10.70 -29.70
C GLU A 93 10.64 -9.61 -30.79
N ALA A 94 10.35 -8.37 -30.39
CA ALA A 94 10.34 -7.24 -31.31
C ALA A 94 11.72 -6.92 -31.90
N LYS A 95 12.80 -7.16 -31.13
CA LYS A 95 14.18 -6.94 -31.57
C LYS A 95 14.71 -8.05 -32.47
N SER A 96 14.30 -9.30 -32.27
CA SER A 96 14.64 -10.38 -33.20
C SER A 96 13.96 -10.19 -34.55
N SER A 97 12.67 -9.82 -34.56
CA SER A 97 11.94 -9.55 -35.80
C SER A 97 12.49 -8.38 -36.62
N HIS A 98 13.13 -7.39 -35.97
CA HIS A 98 13.73 -6.25 -36.66
C HIS A 98 15.16 -6.53 -37.17
N ARG A 99 15.77 -7.65 -36.74
CA ARG A 99 17.10 -8.09 -37.22
C ARG A 99 17.03 -8.94 -38.48
N ASP A 100 15.86 -9.51 -38.76
CA ASP A 100 15.62 -10.43 -39.88
C ASP A 100 15.01 -9.73 -41.12
N THR A 101 14.86 -8.40 -41.07
CA THR A 101 14.47 -7.51 -42.18
C THR A 101 15.60 -6.57 -42.55
#